data_AF-A0A3S3HMC5-F1
#
_entry.id   AF-A0A3S3HMC5-F1
#
_cell.length_a   1.000
_cell.length_b   1.000
_cell.length_c   1.000
_cell.angle_alpha   90.00
_cell.angle_beta   90.00
_cell.angle_gamma   90.00
#
_symmetry.space_group_name_H-M   'P 1'
#
loop_
_entity.id
_entity.type
_entity.pdbx_description
1 polymer ?
#
loop_
_entity_poly.entity_id
_entity_poly.type
_entity_poly.pdbx_seq_one_letter_code
_entity_poly.pdbx_strand_id
1 'polypeptide(L)'
;MSRAPKGGMDGKAEAKPRPGFFSDRRGSTALEFAMLAMPFALLVFAILESCISFAGQEVMANATDDIARQLRTGQLKKANVTDASIKTLICDRLEIMVATNCPGSGSDASLLVDLREYPTFADAAAAGFKIQNGEIVLTGTSSTTFTVSPGLAESKNMLRVFYKWPVITDFLAKQMANLNGGKTLHFASVTWQNEPFDD
;
A
#
# COMPACT_ATOMS: atom_id res chain seq x y z
N MET A 1 -76.15 73.26 11.34
CA MET A 1 -75.55 72.08 10.66
C MET A 1 -74.29 72.57 9.96
N SER A 2 -73.10 72.00 10.05
CA SER A 2 -72.70 70.63 10.38
C SER A 2 -71.28 70.61 10.96
N ARG A 3 -70.96 69.51 11.64
CA ARG A 3 -69.84 69.23 12.55
C ARG A 3 -68.44 69.15 11.90
N ALA A 4 -67.41 69.43 12.70
CA ALA A 4 -66.03 68.91 12.55
C ALA A 4 -65.93 67.47 13.10
N PRO A 5 -64.88 66.64 12.82
CA PRO A 5 -63.55 66.86 13.42
C PRO A 5 -62.29 66.38 12.65
N LYS A 6 -61.18 67.01 13.03
CA LYS A 6 -59.79 66.52 13.27
C LYS A 6 -59.34 65.15 12.69
N GLY A 7 -58.28 65.19 11.88
CA GLY A 7 -56.88 65.00 12.34
C GLY A 7 -56.32 63.58 12.48
N GLY A 8 -55.40 63.24 11.57
CA GLY A 8 -54.08 62.63 11.87
C GLY A 8 -53.96 61.10 11.94
N MET A 9 -53.07 60.53 11.12
CA MET A 9 -51.98 59.62 11.55
C MET A 9 -51.15 59.13 10.35
N ASP A 10 -49.98 59.75 10.16
CA ASP A 10 -48.91 59.25 9.30
C ASP A 10 -48.21 58.06 10.00
N GLY A 11 -48.60 56.84 9.65
CA GLY A 11 -47.91 55.62 10.08
C GLY A 11 -46.80 55.23 9.11
N LYS A 12 -45.57 55.72 9.31
CA LYS A 12 -44.39 55.15 8.65
C LYS A 12 -44.02 53.83 9.32
N ALA A 13 -44.20 52.72 8.60
CA ALA A 13 -43.67 51.42 9.00
C ALA A 13 -42.14 51.42 8.83
N GLU A 14 -41.39 51.35 9.94
CA GLU A 14 -39.95 51.09 9.91
C GLU A 14 -39.70 49.64 9.49
N ALA A 15 -39.10 49.45 8.31
CA ALA A 15 -38.61 48.15 7.86
C ALA A 15 -37.33 47.80 8.63
N LYS A 16 -37.38 46.75 9.45
CA LYS A 16 -36.22 46.24 10.20
C LYS A 16 -35.19 45.65 9.22
N PRO A 17 -33.90 46.07 9.27
CA PRO A 17 -32.90 45.57 8.34
C PRO A 17 -32.65 44.08 8.61
N ARG A 18 -32.82 43.25 7.58
CA ARG A 18 -32.42 41.83 7.60
C ARG A 18 -30.90 41.81 7.42
N PRO A 19 -30.11 41.20 8.34
CA PRO A 19 -28.67 41.12 8.15
C PRO A 19 -28.41 40.33 6.86
N GLY A 20 -27.69 40.95 5.93
CA GLY A 20 -27.32 40.32 4.67
C GLY A 20 -26.34 39.18 4.90
N PHE A 21 -26.38 38.17 4.04
CA PHE A 21 -25.47 37.02 4.02
C PHE A 21 -23.97 37.39 4.09
N PHE A 22 -23.62 38.62 3.68
CA PHE A 22 -22.26 39.18 3.73
C PHE A 22 -21.83 39.74 5.11
N SER A 23 -22.72 39.79 6.11
CA SER A 23 -22.44 40.27 7.47
C SER A 23 -22.09 39.13 8.45
N ASP A 24 -22.15 37.88 8.02
CA ASP A 24 -21.98 36.73 8.91
C ASP A 24 -20.50 36.43 9.17
N ARG A 25 -19.94 37.07 10.20
CA ARG A 25 -18.57 36.82 10.72
C ARG A 25 -18.32 35.34 11.03
N ARG A 26 -19.37 34.59 11.39
CA ARG A 26 -19.29 33.15 11.65
C ARG A 26 -18.91 32.35 10.40
N GLY A 27 -19.31 32.79 9.21
CA GLY A 27 -18.91 32.19 7.94
C GLY A 27 -17.43 32.45 7.61
N SER A 28 -16.91 33.65 7.90
CA SER A 28 -15.49 33.98 7.76
C SER A 28 -14.62 33.11 8.68
N THR A 29 -14.99 32.98 9.96
CA THR A 29 -14.26 32.13 10.92
C THR A 29 -14.31 30.65 10.53
N ALA A 30 -15.42 30.17 9.95
CA ALA A 30 -15.51 28.81 9.44
C ALA A 30 -14.56 28.56 8.25
N LEU A 31 -14.41 29.54 7.34
CA LEU A 31 -13.47 29.48 6.23
C LEU A 31 -12.00 29.54 6.68
N GLU A 32 -11.68 30.41 7.64
CA GLU A 32 -10.35 30.51 8.25
C GLU A 32 -9.94 29.19 8.91
N PHE A 33 -10.86 28.55 9.64
CA PHE A 33 -10.61 27.25 10.25
C PHE A 33 -10.48 26.15 9.18
N ALA A 34 -11.32 26.16 8.13
CA ALA A 34 -11.23 25.18 7.05
C ALA A 34 -9.89 25.28 6.29
N MET A 35 -9.37 26.48 6.07
CA MET A 35 -8.05 26.69 5.45
C MET A 35 -6.90 26.08 6.25
N LEU A 36 -7.02 25.99 7.58
CA LEU A 36 -6.02 25.33 8.45
C LEU A 36 -6.30 23.84 8.64
N ALA A 37 -7.57 23.46 8.74
CA ALA A 37 -7.99 22.08 8.98
C ALA A 37 -7.69 21.17 7.77
N MET A 38 -7.84 21.68 6.54
CA MET A 38 -7.54 20.91 5.32
C MET A 38 -6.07 20.43 5.23
N PRO A 39 -5.05 21.31 5.31
CA PRO A 39 -3.65 20.87 5.25
C PRO A 39 -3.27 20.00 6.45
N PHE A 40 -3.82 20.25 7.64
CA PHE A 40 -3.60 19.40 8.80
C PHE A 40 -4.16 17.99 8.60
N ALA A 41 -5.40 17.87 8.11
CA ALA A 41 -6.01 16.57 7.81
C ALA A 41 -5.21 15.80 6.76
N LEU A 42 -4.75 16.48 5.69
CA LEU A 42 -3.91 15.86 4.66
C LEU A 42 -2.60 15.31 5.25
N LEU A 43 -1.95 16.06 6.14
CA LEU A 43 -0.73 15.61 6.82
C LEU A 43 -0.99 14.39 7.72
N VAL A 44 -2.10 14.39 8.47
CA VAL A 44 -2.48 13.23 9.31
C VAL A 44 -2.75 12.00 8.44
N PHE A 45 -3.49 12.13 7.34
CA PHE A 45 -3.71 11.01 6.41
C PHE A 45 -2.41 10.50 5.79
N ALA A 46 -1.49 11.39 5.41
CA ALA A 46 -0.19 11.00 4.89
C ALA A 46 0.63 10.20 5.91
N ILE A 47 0.62 10.60 7.19
CA ILE A 47 1.29 9.85 8.26
C ILE A 47 0.62 8.47 8.44
N LEU A 48 -0.70 8.42 8.55
CA LEU A 48 -1.43 7.16 8.74
C LEU A 48 -1.20 6.19 7.58
N GLU A 49 -1.26 6.67 6.35
CA GLU A 49 -1.01 5.87 5.15
C GLU A 49 0.43 5.34 5.12
N SER A 50 1.41 6.18 5.46
CA SER A 50 2.82 5.75 5.56
C SER A 50 3.00 4.67 6.63
N CYS A 51 2.39 4.83 7.80
CA CYS A 51 2.42 3.83 8.87
C CYS A 51 1.82 2.50 8.43
N ILE A 52 0.68 2.51 7.73
CA ILE A 52 0.03 1.30 7.22
C ILE A 52 0.90 0.63 6.16
N SER A 53 1.50 1.40 5.25
CA SER A 53 2.40 0.87 4.20
C SER A 53 3.65 0.22 4.82
N PHE A 54 4.30 0.87 5.79
CA PHE A 54 5.44 0.27 6.48
C PHE A 54 5.06 -0.98 7.27
N ALA A 55 3.93 -0.95 7.97
CA ALA A 55 3.48 -2.13 8.71
C ALA A 55 3.14 -3.29 7.77
N GLY A 56 2.57 -3.02 6.59
CA GLY A 56 2.37 -4.02 5.54
C GLY A 56 3.68 -4.62 5.03
N GLN A 57 4.72 -3.80 4.85
CA GLN A 57 6.06 -4.27 4.48
C GLN A 57 6.66 -5.18 5.56
N GLU A 58 6.53 -4.82 6.84
CA GLU A 58 7.01 -5.64 7.96
C GLU A 58 6.29 -6.98 8.05
N VAL A 59 4.96 -7.00 7.89
CA VAL A 59 4.20 -8.26 7.86
C VAL A 59 4.62 -9.15 6.69
N MET A 60 4.85 -8.56 5.51
CA MET A 60 5.36 -9.29 4.34
C MET A 60 6.76 -9.86 4.60
N ALA A 61 7.66 -9.09 5.21
CA ALA A 61 9.01 -9.54 5.53
C ALA A 61 8.99 -10.71 6.53
N ASN A 62 8.17 -10.61 7.58
CA ASN A 62 7.97 -11.70 8.55
C ASN A 62 7.38 -12.95 7.90
N ALA A 63 6.35 -12.80 7.05
CA ALA A 63 5.77 -13.90 6.28
C ALA A 63 6.82 -14.59 5.39
N THR A 64 7.69 -13.81 4.76
CA THR A 64 8.78 -14.32 3.92
C THR A 64 9.79 -15.11 4.73
N ASP A 65 10.19 -14.63 5.92
CA ASP A 65 11.10 -15.35 6.81
C ASP A 65 10.50 -16.66 7.33
N ASP A 66 9.22 -16.65 7.73
CA ASP A 66 8.53 -17.86 8.18
C ASP A 66 8.49 -18.95 7.10
N ILE A 67 8.17 -18.57 5.85
CA ILE A 67 8.18 -19.51 4.72
C ILE A 67 9.61 -19.99 4.45
N ALA A 68 10.60 -19.10 4.48
CA ALA A 68 11.99 -19.47 4.31
C ALA A 68 12.45 -20.48 5.37
N ARG A 69 12.00 -20.36 6.63
CA ARG A 69 12.27 -21.33 7.69
C ARG A 69 11.62 -22.69 7.41
N GLN A 70 10.39 -22.72 6.93
CA GLN A 70 9.71 -23.98 6.57
C GLN A 70 10.37 -24.68 5.38
N LEU A 71 10.85 -23.91 4.39
CA LEU A 71 11.63 -24.44 3.27
C LEU A 71 13.01 -24.93 3.72
N ARG A 72 13.69 -24.17 4.58
CA ARG A 72 15.01 -24.51 5.15
C ARG A 72 15.02 -25.85 5.85
N THR A 73 13.96 -26.15 6.60
CA THR A 73 13.82 -27.35 7.43
C THR A 73 13.13 -28.51 6.70
N GLY A 74 12.81 -28.36 5.40
CA GLY A 74 12.14 -29.41 4.62
C GLY A 74 10.67 -29.67 4.98
N GLN A 75 10.05 -28.85 5.85
CA GLN A 75 8.63 -28.95 6.18
C GLN A 75 7.75 -28.72 4.93
N LEU A 76 8.18 -27.78 4.08
CA LEU A 76 7.62 -27.58 2.74
C LEU A 76 8.46 -28.35 1.71
N LYS A 77 8.04 -29.57 1.39
CA LYS A 77 8.69 -30.40 0.38
C LYS A 77 8.53 -29.81 -1.02
N LYS A 78 9.56 -29.99 -1.86
CA LYS A 78 9.61 -29.53 -3.26
C LYS A 78 8.37 -29.91 -4.08
N ALA A 79 7.79 -31.09 -3.85
CA ALA A 79 6.59 -31.55 -4.55
C ALA A 79 5.33 -30.69 -4.29
N ASN A 80 5.25 -30.03 -3.13
CA ASN A 80 4.10 -29.22 -2.71
C ASN A 80 4.33 -27.71 -2.88
N VAL A 81 5.55 -27.32 -3.24
CA VAL A 81 5.94 -25.92 -3.42
C VAL A 81 5.75 -25.54 -4.88
N THR A 82 4.76 -24.71 -5.12
CA THR A 82 4.44 -24.11 -6.41
C THR A 82 4.35 -22.59 -6.25
N ASP A 83 4.43 -21.85 -7.34
CA ASP A 83 4.22 -20.40 -7.32
C ASP A 83 2.87 -20.04 -6.67
N ALA A 84 1.81 -20.78 -7.00
CA ALA A 84 0.50 -20.58 -6.40
C ALA A 84 0.50 -20.86 -4.88
N SER A 85 1.11 -21.95 -4.41
CA SER A 85 1.09 -22.29 -2.99
C SER A 85 1.89 -21.31 -2.14
N ILE A 86 3.05 -20.83 -2.59
CA ILE A 86 3.79 -19.79 -1.87
C ILE A 86 3.00 -18.48 -1.82
N LYS A 87 2.40 -18.07 -2.95
CA LYS A 87 1.58 -16.86 -2.98
C LYS A 87 0.42 -16.95 -1.99
N THR A 88 -0.28 -18.08 -1.92
CA THR A 88 -1.34 -18.29 -0.92
C THR A 88 -0.80 -18.16 0.51
N LEU A 89 0.30 -18.82 0.84
CA LEU A 89 0.90 -18.75 2.19
C LEU A 89 1.33 -17.32 2.60
N ILE A 90 1.81 -16.52 1.65
CA ILE A 90 2.13 -15.11 1.89
C ILE A 90 0.84 -14.32 2.08
N CYS A 91 -0.16 -14.59 1.25
CA CYS A 91 -1.43 -13.88 1.25
C CYS A 91 -2.27 -14.09 2.49
N ASP A 92 -2.32 -15.30 3.03
CA ASP A 92 -3.04 -15.61 4.27
C ASP A 92 -2.51 -14.77 5.44
N ARG A 93 -1.21 -14.43 5.42
CA ARG A 93 -0.59 -13.56 6.43
C ARG A 93 -0.85 -12.07 6.18
N LEU A 94 -1.05 -11.68 4.92
CA LEU A 94 -1.30 -10.29 4.52
C LEU A 94 -2.79 -9.90 4.55
N GLU A 95 -3.72 -10.87 4.59
CA GLU A 95 -5.18 -10.64 4.55
C GLU A 95 -5.65 -9.66 5.63
N ILE A 96 -5.03 -9.69 6.81
CA ILE A 96 -5.35 -8.80 7.95
C ILE A 96 -5.10 -7.32 7.60
N MET A 97 -4.15 -7.04 6.70
CA MET A 97 -3.75 -5.67 6.35
C MET A 97 -4.23 -5.25 4.96
N VAL A 98 -4.42 -6.19 4.02
CA VAL A 98 -4.78 -5.88 2.63
C VAL A 98 -5.99 -6.69 2.19
N ALA A 99 -7.18 -6.15 2.49
CA ALA A 99 -8.46 -6.84 2.38
C ALA A 99 -8.98 -7.12 0.95
N THR A 100 -8.23 -6.88 -0.13
CA THR A 100 -8.87 -6.91 -1.47
C THR A 100 -8.04 -7.46 -2.62
N ASN A 101 -6.70 -7.49 -2.56
CA ASN A 101 -5.89 -7.77 -3.74
C ASN A 101 -4.65 -8.63 -3.46
N CYS A 102 -4.74 -9.62 -2.58
CA CYS A 102 -3.67 -10.60 -2.48
C CYS A 102 -3.71 -11.72 -3.54
N PRO A 103 -4.88 -12.28 -3.96
CA PRO A 103 -4.90 -13.38 -4.91
C PRO A 103 -4.79 -12.86 -6.35
N GLY A 104 -3.58 -12.47 -6.75
CA GLY A 104 -3.26 -12.22 -8.14
C GLY A 104 -2.96 -13.51 -8.89
N SER A 105 -3.98 -14.28 -9.29
CA SER A 105 -3.86 -15.21 -10.42
C SER A 105 -4.35 -14.48 -11.67
N GLY A 106 -3.42 -14.13 -12.57
CA GLY A 106 -3.71 -13.39 -13.80
C GLY A 106 -2.76 -12.22 -14.07
N SER A 107 -3.09 -11.40 -15.07
CA SER A 107 -2.28 -10.25 -15.55
C SER A 107 -2.15 -9.08 -14.56
N ASP A 108 -2.95 -9.05 -13.49
CA ASP A 108 -2.98 -7.98 -12.49
C ASP A 108 -2.28 -8.34 -11.17
N ALA A 109 -1.45 -9.41 -11.19
CA ALA A 109 -0.79 -9.90 -9.98
C ALA A 109 -0.03 -8.79 -9.23
N SER A 110 -0.52 -8.51 -8.02
CA SER A 110 0.08 -7.61 -7.04
C SER A 110 1.30 -8.24 -6.38
N LEU A 111 1.36 -9.57 -6.31
CA LEU A 111 2.44 -10.33 -5.68
C LEU A 111 3.23 -11.12 -6.73
N LEU A 112 4.54 -10.89 -6.80
CA LEU A 112 5.49 -11.68 -7.57
C LEU A 112 6.46 -12.34 -6.60
N VAL A 113 6.76 -13.62 -6.85
CA VAL A 113 7.64 -14.42 -6.01
C VAL A 113 8.73 -15.01 -6.90
N ASP A 114 9.96 -14.97 -6.42
CA ASP A 114 11.09 -15.62 -7.04
C ASP A 114 11.84 -16.45 -5.99
N LEU A 115 11.80 -17.77 -6.12
CA LEU A 115 12.48 -18.74 -5.28
C LEU A 115 13.44 -19.54 -6.15
N ARG A 116 14.74 -19.49 -5.82
CA ARG A 116 15.78 -20.18 -6.58
C ARG A 116 16.84 -20.79 -5.68
N GLU A 117 17.43 -21.87 -6.18
CA GLU A 117 18.70 -22.37 -5.70
C GLU A 117 19.88 -21.66 -6.38
N TYR A 118 20.97 -21.51 -5.65
CA TYR A 118 22.24 -20.93 -6.12
C TYR A 118 23.42 -21.85 -5.75
N PRO A 119 24.45 -21.96 -6.60
CA PRO A 119 25.65 -22.71 -6.27
C PRO A 119 26.40 -22.12 -5.06
N THR A 120 26.51 -20.79 -5.01
CA THR A 120 27.20 -20.06 -3.94
C THR A 120 26.36 -18.89 -3.42
N PHE A 121 26.69 -18.43 -2.21
CA PHE A 121 26.10 -17.20 -1.67
C PHE A 121 26.53 -15.94 -2.45
N ALA A 122 27.69 -15.98 -3.12
CA ALA A 122 28.13 -14.89 -4.00
C ALA A 122 27.22 -14.76 -5.22
N ASP A 123 26.79 -15.89 -5.80
CA ASP A 123 25.84 -15.90 -6.92
C ASP A 123 24.46 -15.37 -6.47
N ALA A 124 24.01 -15.77 -5.27
CA ALA A 124 22.78 -15.23 -4.69
C ALA A 124 22.89 -13.72 -4.40
N ALA A 125 24.06 -13.24 -3.95
CA ALA A 125 24.30 -11.82 -3.69
C ALA A 125 24.35 -10.97 -4.98
N ALA A 126 24.71 -11.57 -6.12
CA ALA A 126 24.66 -10.91 -7.42
C ALA A 126 23.21 -10.74 -7.94
N ALA A 127 22.26 -11.52 -7.41
CA ALA A 127 20.86 -11.45 -7.79
C ALA A 127 20.23 -10.14 -7.28
N GLY A 128 19.76 -9.32 -8.22
CA GLY A 128 19.09 -8.06 -7.94
C GLY A 128 17.82 -7.89 -8.78
N PHE A 129 17.31 -6.66 -8.76
CA PHE A 129 16.24 -6.24 -9.65
C PHE A 129 16.41 -4.76 -9.98
N LYS A 130 15.83 -4.35 -11.11
CA LYS A 130 15.66 -2.95 -11.49
C LYS A 130 14.23 -2.72 -11.94
N ILE A 131 13.76 -1.48 -11.77
CA ILE A 131 12.48 -1.07 -12.32
C ILE A 131 12.72 -0.42 -13.68
N GLN A 132 12.14 -0.98 -14.74
CA GLN A 132 12.20 -0.43 -16.10
C GLN A 132 10.78 -0.30 -16.63
N ASN A 133 10.44 0.89 -17.15
CA ASN A 133 9.10 1.18 -17.66
C ASN A 133 7.98 0.87 -16.65
N GLY A 134 8.25 1.08 -15.35
CA GLY A 134 7.30 0.81 -14.26
C GLY A 134 7.05 -0.68 -13.98
N GLU A 135 7.87 -1.57 -14.51
CA GLU A 135 7.85 -3.02 -14.26
C GLU A 135 9.13 -3.51 -13.62
N ILE A 136 9.03 -4.61 -12.87
CA ILE A 136 10.15 -5.21 -12.14
C ILE A 136 10.86 -6.18 -13.08
N VAL A 137 12.15 -5.93 -13.31
CA VAL A 137 13.02 -6.78 -14.12
C VAL A 137 14.13 -7.32 -13.25
N LEU A 138 14.22 -8.65 -13.15
CA LEU A 138 15.28 -9.32 -12.41
C LEU A 138 16.63 -9.15 -13.10
N THR A 139 17.69 -8.98 -12.32
CA THR A 139 19.07 -8.80 -12.81
C THR A 139 20.02 -9.71 -12.06
N GLY A 140 21.17 -10.05 -12.67
CA GLY A 140 22.19 -10.86 -11.99
C GLY A 140 21.73 -12.28 -11.65
N THR A 141 20.70 -12.77 -12.34
CA THR A 141 20.17 -14.13 -12.21
C THR A 141 20.21 -14.88 -13.54
N SER A 142 20.30 -16.21 -13.49
CA SER A 142 20.38 -17.07 -14.69
C SER A 142 19.15 -16.98 -15.60
N SER A 143 18.03 -16.48 -15.08
CA SER A 143 16.81 -16.16 -15.84
C SER A 143 16.24 -14.84 -15.33
N THR A 144 15.68 -14.02 -16.24
CA THR A 144 14.96 -12.78 -15.91
C THR A 144 13.48 -13.01 -15.59
N THR A 145 12.98 -14.24 -15.77
CA THR A 145 11.59 -14.61 -15.43
C THR A 145 11.49 -15.01 -13.96
N PHE A 146 10.43 -14.58 -13.29
CA PHE A 146 10.11 -15.06 -11.93
C PHE A 146 9.90 -16.58 -11.97
N THR A 147 10.57 -17.30 -11.07
CA THR A 147 10.46 -18.75 -10.98
C THR A 147 10.39 -19.19 -9.55
N VAL A 148 9.71 -20.31 -9.30
CA VAL A 148 9.66 -20.94 -7.99
C VAL A 148 10.20 -22.36 -8.13
N SER A 149 11.48 -22.50 -7.79
CA SER A 149 12.22 -23.75 -7.81
C SER A 149 13.00 -23.89 -6.51
N PRO A 150 12.41 -24.51 -5.46
CA PRO A 150 13.14 -24.82 -4.25
C PRO A 150 14.23 -25.86 -4.54
N GLY A 151 15.40 -25.65 -3.96
CA GLY A 151 16.49 -26.62 -3.94
C GLY A 151 16.26 -27.73 -2.92
N LEU A 152 17.05 -28.80 -3.05
CA LEU A 152 17.01 -29.99 -2.18
C LEU A 152 17.71 -29.77 -0.84
N ALA A 153 17.86 -30.81 -0.02
CA ALA A 153 18.67 -30.75 1.20
C ALA A 153 20.06 -30.15 0.94
N GLU A 154 20.59 -29.39 1.91
CA GLU A 154 21.91 -28.74 1.87
C GLU A 154 22.16 -27.70 0.74
N SER A 155 21.18 -27.47 -0.14
CA SER A 155 21.26 -26.46 -1.19
C SER A 155 21.15 -25.03 -0.65
N LYS A 156 21.76 -24.06 -1.33
CA LYS A 156 21.65 -22.65 -1.00
C LYS A 156 20.49 -22.05 -1.77
N ASN A 157 19.56 -21.40 -1.09
CA ASN A 157 18.33 -20.89 -1.67
C ASN A 157 18.14 -19.40 -1.36
N MET A 158 17.41 -18.73 -2.23
CA MET A 158 16.99 -17.34 -2.06
C MET A 158 15.53 -17.21 -2.42
N LEU A 159 14.76 -16.61 -1.52
CA LEU A 159 13.36 -16.22 -1.72
C LEU A 159 13.29 -14.71 -1.80
N ARG A 160 12.71 -14.21 -2.89
CA ARG A 160 12.48 -12.80 -3.15
C ARG A 160 11.00 -12.58 -3.38
N VAL A 161 10.42 -11.67 -2.62
CA VAL A 161 8.99 -11.35 -2.64
C VAL A 161 8.82 -9.89 -3.01
N PHE A 162 8.01 -9.66 -4.04
CA PHE A 162 7.73 -8.34 -4.59
C PHE A 162 6.24 -8.07 -4.51
N TYR A 163 5.83 -7.10 -3.71
CA TYR A 163 4.44 -6.72 -3.56
C TYR A 163 4.20 -5.30 -4.07
N LYS A 164 3.25 -5.16 -5.01
CA LYS A 164 2.83 -3.88 -5.57
C LYS A 164 1.76 -3.27 -4.67
N TRP A 165 2.19 -2.47 -3.70
CA TRP A 165 1.33 -1.81 -2.73
C TRP A 165 0.53 -0.67 -3.39
N PRO A 166 -0.82 -0.68 -3.30
CA PRO A 166 -1.63 0.43 -3.77
C PRO A 166 -1.51 1.61 -2.80
N VAL A 167 -1.07 2.77 -3.31
CA VAL A 167 -1.11 4.02 -2.55
C VAL A 167 -2.51 4.62 -2.71
N ILE A 168 -3.16 4.91 -1.60
CA ILE A 168 -4.55 5.37 -1.54
C ILE A 168 -4.65 6.86 -1.90
N THR A 169 -3.69 7.68 -1.46
CA THR A 169 -3.70 9.11 -1.78
C THR A 169 -2.93 9.43 -3.06
N ASP A 170 -3.59 10.10 -4.01
CA ASP A 170 -2.98 10.52 -5.29
C ASP A 170 -1.75 11.42 -5.11
N PHE A 171 -1.73 12.21 -4.04
CA PHE A 171 -0.60 13.08 -3.73
C PHE A 171 0.66 12.27 -3.40
N LEU A 172 0.50 11.25 -2.56
CA LEU A 172 1.60 10.40 -2.13
C LEU A 172 1.98 9.41 -3.25
N ALA A 173 1.01 8.93 -4.03
CA ALA A 173 1.25 8.08 -5.19
C ALA A 173 2.18 8.78 -6.20
N LYS A 174 2.00 10.09 -6.46
CA LYS A 174 2.89 10.84 -7.38
C LYS A 174 4.32 11.00 -6.87
N GLN A 175 4.55 10.91 -5.56
CA GLN A 175 5.87 11.06 -4.95
C GLN A 175 6.56 9.73 -4.65
N MET A 176 5.78 8.65 -4.40
CA MET A 176 6.29 7.35 -3.95
C MET A 176 6.09 6.21 -4.94
N ALA A 177 5.17 6.34 -5.91
CA ALA A 177 4.92 5.28 -6.87
C ALA A 177 6.11 5.11 -7.79
N ASN A 178 6.72 3.94 -7.71
CA ASN A 178 7.81 3.53 -8.58
C ASN A 178 7.35 2.54 -9.65
N LEU A 179 6.08 2.11 -9.63
CA LEU A 179 5.52 1.13 -10.55
C LEU A 179 4.32 1.68 -11.34
N ASN A 180 4.03 1.04 -12.47
CA ASN A 180 2.85 1.35 -13.26
C ASN A 180 1.56 1.26 -12.42
N GLY A 181 0.65 2.21 -12.63
CA GLY A 181 -0.63 2.28 -11.92
C GLY A 181 -0.56 2.91 -10.53
N GLY A 182 0.45 3.74 -10.23
CA GLY A 182 0.53 4.48 -8.96
C GLY A 182 0.87 3.61 -7.75
N LYS A 183 1.51 2.45 -7.99
CA LYS A 183 1.85 1.48 -6.95
C LYS A 183 3.28 1.69 -6.46
N THR A 184 3.49 1.44 -5.17
CA THR A 184 4.81 1.41 -4.54
C THR A 184 5.27 -0.04 -4.41
N LEU A 185 6.57 -0.30 -4.59
CA LEU A 185 7.12 -1.64 -4.44
C LEU A 185 7.52 -1.89 -2.98
N HIS A 186 6.89 -2.87 -2.34
CA HIS A 186 7.44 -3.52 -1.16
C HIS A 186 8.26 -4.73 -1.58
N PHE A 187 9.47 -4.82 -1.04
CA PHE A 187 10.42 -5.88 -1.37
C PHE A 187 10.94 -6.53 -0.08
N ALA A 188 10.95 -7.86 -0.06
CA ALA A 188 11.63 -8.66 0.96
C ALA A 188 12.46 -9.75 0.28
N SER A 189 13.62 -10.04 0.86
CA SER A 189 14.50 -11.11 0.38
C SER A 189 15.14 -11.84 1.54
N VAL A 190 15.17 -13.17 1.46
CA VAL A 190 15.84 -14.04 2.42
C VAL A 190 16.72 -15.01 1.65
N THR A 191 17.97 -15.16 2.08
CA THR A 191 18.93 -16.12 1.51
C THR A 191 19.38 -17.06 2.62
N TRP A 192 19.41 -18.37 2.36
CA TRP A 192 19.77 -19.38 3.36
C TRP A 192 20.39 -20.62 2.71
N GLN A 193 20.88 -21.55 3.54
CA GLN A 193 21.19 -22.92 3.14
C GLN A 193 20.21 -23.86 3.84
N ASN A 194 19.68 -24.82 3.09
CA ASN A 194 18.77 -25.84 3.60
C ASN A 194 19.49 -26.73 4.62
N GLU A 195 18.76 -27.13 5.65
CA GLU A 195 19.23 -28.13 6.60
C GLU A 195 19.25 -29.52 5.95
N PRO A 196 19.96 -30.50 6.54
CA PRO A 196 19.81 -31.89 6.16
C PRO A 196 18.38 -32.36 6.49
N PHE A 197 17.64 -32.82 5.49
CA PHE A 197 16.30 -33.40 5.64
C PHE A 197 16.09 -34.54 4.64
N ASP A 198 15.15 -35.44 4.94
CA ASP A 198 14.78 -36.55 4.04
C ASP A 198 13.84 -36.05 2.93
N ASP A 199 14.31 -36.13 1.69
CA ASP A 199 13.58 -35.73 0.47
C ASP A 199 12.23 -36.47 0.31
#